data_AF-A0A662IWE0-F1
#
_entry.id   AF-A0A662IWE0-F1
#
_cell.length_a   1.000
_cell.length_b   1.000
_cell.length_c   1.000
_cell.angle_alpha   90.00
_cell.angle_beta   90.00
_cell.angle_gamma   90.00
#
_symmetry.space_group_name_H-M   'P 1'
#
loop_
_entity.id
_entity.type
_entity.pdbx_description
1 polymer ?
#
loop_
_entity_poly.entity_id
_entity_poly.type
_entity_poly.pdbx_seq_one_letter_code
_entity_poly.pdbx_strand_id
1 'polypeptide(L)'
;MERRGDKAEKVVELAHRRGFFWPSTELYGGVGGFLDFGPLGAAMKRKLEEKWRRWFVLRHQDFIVEVETPVVMLGKVFEASGHVKHFTDFVVSCASCGRKYRADHLIEETTGLTGLEGLSAEELSGLIEERGVNCPECGGRLEEVRPFNLLFRTYIGPYTENVAYARPEAAQGMFVNFSRVFRVMREKLPLGIAQVGRVLRNEISPRQGPIRLREFTIMEIELFFDPEDPSCHLLGEVADVELRLLTEEDLEAGRREPRRVKVGDAVERGLIKAEWNAYFMALSKGFLESLGVSPENQMFIAKLPAERAHYAAQVYDQVVKLDRWGWVEVSGHAYRTDYDLKGHMEASGQDLRVFRRLEAPVTYRRTVVKPMVEVVKDSFGDEAPKVLRELSRLDAERVKEELEARGFVEAGGFKLTKEHLQVREEEVKDTGRRFIPHVAEPSFGAERLIYVAMEYAYTEREGRVVLKLPLDLAPLEAVVLPLVSRDGLPELARRVYRLLADSG
;
A
#
# COMPACT_ATOMS: atom_id res chain seq x y z
N MET A 1 -46.53 -2.32 -3.32
CA MET A 1 -45.25 -1.98 -3.98
C MET A 1 -44.14 -2.67 -3.20
N GLU A 2 -43.68 -3.82 -3.66
CA GLU A 2 -42.46 -4.43 -3.10
C GLU A 2 -41.30 -3.46 -3.32
N ARG A 3 -40.56 -3.11 -2.26
CA ARG A 3 -39.29 -2.40 -2.39
C ARG A 3 -38.35 -3.33 -3.19
N ARG A 4 -38.19 -3.08 -4.49
CA ARG A 4 -37.06 -3.65 -5.23
C ARG A 4 -35.81 -2.97 -4.68
N GLY A 5 -35.15 -3.62 -3.72
CA GLY A 5 -33.85 -3.18 -3.22
C GLY A 5 -32.84 -3.04 -4.36
N ASP A 6 -31.89 -2.13 -4.20
CA ASP A 6 -30.82 -1.95 -5.18
C ASP A 6 -29.95 -3.22 -5.30
N LYS A 7 -29.15 -3.32 -6.36
CA LYS A 7 -28.33 -4.52 -6.60
C LYS A 7 -27.37 -4.81 -5.44
N ALA A 8 -26.82 -3.75 -4.83
CA ALA A 8 -25.90 -3.87 -3.71
C ALA A 8 -26.58 -4.51 -2.49
N GLU A 9 -27.78 -4.08 -2.13
CA GLU A 9 -28.60 -4.65 -1.05
C GLU A 9 -28.89 -6.13 -1.31
N LYS A 10 -29.26 -6.47 -2.55
CA LYS A 10 -29.53 -7.86 -2.95
C LYS A 10 -28.28 -8.74 -2.84
N VAL A 11 -27.11 -8.23 -3.23
CA VAL A 11 -25.83 -8.94 -3.13
C VAL A 11 -25.46 -9.16 -1.66
N VAL A 12 -25.61 -8.13 -0.81
CA VAL A 12 -25.32 -8.23 0.63
C VAL A 12 -26.31 -9.17 1.34
N GLU A 13 -27.60 -9.11 1.02
CA GLU A 13 -28.60 -10.03 1.57
C GLU A 13 -28.31 -11.48 1.15
N LEU A 14 -27.94 -11.70 -0.12
CA LEU A 14 -27.52 -13.01 -0.61
C LEU A 14 -26.28 -13.49 0.14
N ALA A 15 -25.28 -12.62 0.31
CA ALA A 15 -24.04 -12.93 1.01
C ALA A 15 -24.32 -13.42 2.44
N HIS A 16 -25.16 -12.69 3.16
CA HIS A 16 -25.60 -13.03 4.51
C HIS A 16 -26.34 -14.38 4.54
N ARG A 17 -27.36 -14.55 3.70
CA ARG A 17 -28.22 -15.75 3.69
C ARG A 17 -27.54 -17.02 3.21
N ARG A 18 -26.50 -16.91 2.37
CA ARG A 18 -25.84 -18.07 1.73
C ARG A 18 -24.49 -18.41 2.33
N GLY A 19 -24.03 -17.68 3.33
CA GLY A 19 -22.80 -18.03 4.03
C GLY A 19 -21.55 -17.44 3.40
N PHE A 20 -21.64 -16.28 2.75
CA PHE A 20 -20.46 -15.55 2.24
C PHE A 20 -19.87 -14.66 3.33
N PHE A 21 -20.55 -13.58 3.72
CA PHE A 21 -20.10 -12.71 4.80
C PHE A 21 -21.28 -12.00 5.49
N TRP A 22 -21.07 -11.55 6.73
CA TRP A 22 -22.02 -10.78 7.53
C TRP A 22 -21.28 -9.91 8.58
N PRO A 23 -21.96 -8.93 9.21
CA PRO A 23 -21.36 -8.12 10.27
C PRO A 23 -20.83 -8.97 11.43
N SER A 24 -19.60 -8.69 11.86
CA SER A 24 -19.00 -9.42 12.98
C SER A 24 -19.68 -9.07 14.31
N THR A 25 -19.69 -10.02 15.24
CA THR A 25 -20.26 -9.87 16.60
C THR A 25 -21.75 -9.46 16.64
N GLU A 26 -22.53 -9.84 15.63
CA GLU A 26 -23.95 -9.45 15.50
C GLU A 26 -24.79 -9.80 16.74
N LEU A 27 -24.52 -10.95 17.38
CA LEU A 27 -25.18 -11.37 18.62
C LEU A 27 -25.01 -10.38 19.79
N TYR A 28 -23.98 -9.54 19.75
CA TYR A 28 -23.66 -8.53 20.75
C TYR A 28 -23.97 -7.09 20.29
N GLY A 29 -24.75 -6.93 19.21
CA GLY A 29 -25.11 -5.64 18.63
C GLY A 29 -24.20 -5.17 17.49
N GLY A 30 -23.12 -5.90 17.22
CA GLY A 30 -22.19 -5.62 16.12
C GLY A 30 -21.27 -4.42 16.34
N VAL A 31 -20.17 -4.38 15.59
CA VAL A 31 -19.28 -3.22 15.49
C VAL A 31 -19.02 -2.92 14.01
N GLY A 32 -19.23 -1.67 13.61
CA GLY A 32 -18.97 -1.24 12.23
C GLY A 32 -17.52 -1.47 11.81
N GLY A 33 -17.33 -1.87 10.55
CA GLY A 33 -16.01 -2.10 9.95
C GLY A 33 -15.42 -3.49 10.15
N PHE A 34 -16.16 -4.45 10.71
CA PHE A 34 -15.72 -5.83 10.86
C PHE A 34 -16.70 -6.80 10.20
N LEU A 35 -16.17 -7.76 9.44
CA LEU A 35 -16.96 -8.80 8.76
C LEU A 35 -16.46 -10.18 9.13
N ASP A 36 -17.39 -11.09 9.40
CA ASP A 36 -17.14 -12.51 9.48
C ASP A 36 -17.41 -13.14 8.12
N PHE A 37 -16.50 -14.00 7.65
CA PHE A 37 -16.68 -14.77 6.43
C PHE A 37 -17.20 -16.17 6.76
N GLY A 38 -18.36 -16.52 6.22
CA GLY A 38 -18.95 -17.84 6.36
C GLY A 38 -18.29 -18.91 5.50
N PRO A 39 -18.81 -20.14 5.48
CA PRO A 39 -18.18 -21.26 4.77
C PRO A 39 -17.90 -21.00 3.28
N LEU A 40 -18.86 -20.41 2.56
CA LEU A 40 -18.70 -20.11 1.12
C LEU A 40 -17.76 -18.91 0.92
N GLY A 41 -17.89 -17.88 1.74
CA GLY A 41 -17.06 -16.69 1.60
C GLY A 41 -15.61 -16.96 1.96
N ALA A 42 -15.35 -17.73 3.02
CA ALA A 42 -14.02 -18.14 3.40
C ALA A 42 -13.36 -18.99 2.31
N ALA A 43 -14.12 -19.89 1.66
CA ALA A 43 -13.63 -20.65 0.51
C ALA A 43 -13.34 -19.74 -0.70
N MET A 44 -14.25 -18.82 -1.04
CA MET A 44 -14.06 -17.86 -2.12
C MET A 44 -12.85 -16.96 -1.89
N LYS A 45 -12.68 -16.46 -0.66
CA LYS A 45 -11.56 -15.60 -0.26
C LYS A 45 -10.22 -16.32 -0.40
N ARG A 46 -10.11 -17.57 0.07
CA ARG A 46 -8.91 -18.38 -0.16
C ARG A 46 -8.62 -18.59 -1.65
N LYS A 47 -9.64 -18.86 -2.45
CA LYS A 47 -9.50 -19.02 -3.91
C LYS A 47 -9.04 -17.72 -4.58
N LEU A 48 -9.56 -16.56 -4.15
CA LEU A 48 -9.11 -15.25 -4.63
C LEU A 48 -7.64 -14.99 -4.28
N GLU A 49 -7.25 -15.23 -3.03
CA GLU A 49 -5.85 -15.06 -2.57
C GLU A 49 -4.90 -15.98 -3.33
N GLU A 50 -5.28 -17.25 -3.55
CA GLU A 50 -4.49 -18.21 -4.35
C GLU A 50 -4.42 -17.81 -5.82
N LYS A 51 -5.52 -17.32 -6.39
CA LYS A 51 -5.55 -16.79 -7.76
C LYS A 51 -4.61 -15.59 -7.90
N TRP A 52 -4.58 -14.69 -6.91
CA TRP A 52 -3.65 -13.56 -6.88
C TRP A 52 -2.20 -14.05 -6.79
N ARG A 53 -1.88 -15.00 -5.90
CA ARG A 53 -0.54 -15.63 -5.82
C ARG A 53 -0.10 -16.20 -7.16
N ARG A 54 -0.96 -16.97 -7.83
CA ARG A 54 -0.68 -17.52 -9.16
C ARG A 54 -0.45 -16.45 -10.21
N TRP A 55 -1.14 -15.32 -10.10
CA TRP A 55 -1.10 -14.25 -11.08
C TRP A 55 0.15 -13.37 -10.96
N PHE A 56 0.50 -12.96 -9.74
CA PHE A 56 1.54 -11.97 -9.48
C PHE A 56 2.80 -12.50 -8.82
N VAL A 57 2.77 -13.69 -8.20
CA VAL A 57 3.92 -14.22 -7.45
C VAL A 57 4.48 -15.47 -8.13
N LEU A 58 3.67 -16.52 -8.28
CA LEU A 58 4.16 -17.83 -8.77
C LEU A 58 4.60 -17.79 -10.24
N ARG A 59 4.02 -16.91 -11.07
CA ARG A 59 4.48 -16.69 -12.45
C ARG A 59 5.83 -15.97 -12.53
N HIS A 60 6.23 -15.30 -11.47
CA HIS A 60 7.42 -14.45 -11.38
C HIS A 60 8.36 -14.91 -10.27
N GLN A 61 8.29 -16.19 -9.88
CA GLN A 61 8.95 -16.71 -8.69
C GLN A 61 10.49 -16.68 -8.78
N ASP A 62 11.03 -16.42 -9.97
CA ASP A 62 12.45 -16.20 -10.20
C ASP A 62 12.96 -14.86 -9.59
N PHE A 63 12.07 -13.87 -9.43
CA PHE A 63 12.41 -12.59 -8.78
C PHE A 63 11.39 -12.07 -7.77
N ILE A 64 10.17 -12.60 -7.68
CA ILE A 64 9.15 -12.24 -6.68
C ILE A 64 8.95 -13.39 -5.70
N VAL A 65 9.10 -13.14 -4.40
CA VAL A 65 8.93 -14.15 -3.35
C VAL A 65 7.95 -13.70 -2.28
N GLU A 66 7.18 -14.63 -1.73
CA GLU A 66 6.23 -14.33 -0.65
C GLU A 66 6.88 -14.47 0.73
N VAL A 67 6.54 -13.55 1.64
CA VAL A 67 6.89 -13.61 3.07
C VAL A 67 5.64 -13.42 3.93
N GLU A 68 5.73 -13.85 5.18
CA GLU A 68 4.72 -13.61 6.20
C GLU A 68 5.36 -12.90 7.40
N THR A 69 4.75 -11.81 7.85
CA THR A 69 5.18 -11.07 9.04
C THR A 69 4.03 -10.89 10.04
N PRO A 70 4.34 -10.69 11.33
CA PRO A 70 3.31 -10.43 12.35
C PRO A 70 2.48 -9.18 12.04
N VAL A 71 1.21 -9.21 12.44
CA VAL A 71 0.31 -8.04 12.37
C VAL A 71 0.74 -6.95 13.35
N VAL A 72 1.19 -7.33 14.55
CA VAL A 72 1.64 -6.39 15.57
C VAL A 72 3.13 -6.09 15.38
N MET A 73 3.49 -4.82 15.21
CA MET A 73 4.88 -4.37 15.08
C MET A 73 5.20 -3.26 16.07
N LEU A 74 6.48 -3.14 16.43
CA LEU A 74 6.98 -2.14 17.37
C LEU A 74 6.72 -0.72 16.86
N GLY A 75 6.33 0.20 17.75
CA GLY A 75 6.01 1.60 17.39
C GLY A 75 7.08 2.31 16.56
N LYS A 76 8.36 2.04 16.85
CA LYS A 76 9.51 2.60 16.10
C LYS A 76 9.48 2.33 14.59
N VAL A 77 8.87 1.23 14.15
CA VAL A 77 8.71 0.91 12.71
C VAL A 77 7.77 1.92 12.05
N PHE A 78 6.69 2.29 12.73
CA PHE A 78 5.70 3.24 12.24
C PHE A 78 6.11 4.70 12.45
N GLU A 79 7.03 4.96 13.39
CA GLU A 79 7.73 6.24 13.49
C GLU A 79 8.67 6.44 12.29
N ALA A 80 9.48 5.41 11.97
CA ALA A 80 10.44 5.44 10.86
C ALA A 80 9.78 5.61 9.49
N SER A 81 8.63 4.97 9.27
CA SER A 81 7.85 5.10 8.03
C SER A 81 6.94 6.33 7.98
N GLY A 82 6.88 7.12 9.06
CA GLY A 82 6.07 8.33 9.14
C GLY A 82 4.58 8.12 9.46
N HIS A 83 4.10 6.88 9.56
CA HIS A 83 2.70 6.56 9.86
C HIS A 83 2.21 7.17 11.18
N VAL A 84 3.04 7.22 12.23
CA VAL A 84 2.64 7.83 13.51
C VAL A 84 2.32 9.32 13.35
N LYS A 85 2.98 10.01 12.41
CA LYS A 85 2.77 11.45 12.15
C LYS A 85 1.68 11.71 11.13
N HIS A 86 1.67 10.94 10.04
CA HIS A 86 0.90 11.26 8.83
C HIS A 86 -0.35 10.39 8.64
N PHE A 87 -0.50 9.27 9.36
CA PHE A 87 -1.66 8.38 9.21
C PHE A 87 -2.85 8.86 10.05
N THR A 88 -3.30 10.08 9.73
CA THR A 88 -4.25 10.85 10.53
C THR A 88 -5.38 11.38 9.64
N ASP A 89 -6.62 11.11 10.02
CA ASP A 89 -7.82 11.70 9.43
C ASP A 89 -8.40 12.78 10.35
N PHE A 90 -9.30 13.60 9.82
CA PHE A 90 -10.01 14.61 10.60
C PHE A 90 -11.37 14.10 11.07
N VAL A 91 -11.57 14.08 12.39
CA VAL A 91 -12.82 13.64 13.04
C VAL A 91 -13.62 14.82 13.55
N VAL A 92 -14.94 14.74 13.41
CA VAL A 92 -15.90 15.64 14.06
C VAL A 92 -16.92 14.84 14.86
N SER A 93 -17.25 15.32 16.05
CA SER A 93 -18.19 14.67 16.97
C SER A 93 -19.48 15.48 17.09
N CYS A 94 -20.64 14.82 17.18
CA CYS A 94 -21.89 15.50 17.50
C CYS A 94 -22.00 15.73 19.01
N ALA A 95 -22.17 16.99 19.42
CA ALA A 95 -22.30 17.37 20.83
C ALA A 95 -23.56 16.79 21.52
N SER A 96 -24.59 16.41 20.73
CA SER A 96 -25.86 15.90 21.26
C SER A 96 -25.90 14.38 21.41
N CYS A 97 -25.37 13.63 20.44
CA CYS A 97 -25.46 12.15 20.43
C CYS A 97 -24.11 11.42 20.47
N GLY A 98 -22.99 12.15 20.47
CA GLY A 98 -21.64 11.58 20.57
C GLY A 98 -21.15 10.82 19.35
N ARG A 99 -21.94 10.75 18.27
CA ARG A 99 -21.53 10.11 17.01
C ARG A 99 -20.37 10.85 16.38
N LYS A 100 -19.45 10.08 15.80
CA LYS A 100 -18.24 10.57 15.15
C LYS A 100 -18.32 10.37 13.65
N TYR A 101 -17.83 11.36 12.92
CA TYR A 101 -17.81 11.40 11.47
C TYR A 101 -16.43 11.80 10.99
N ARG A 102 -16.03 11.31 9.82
CA ARG A 102 -14.89 11.91 9.11
C ARG A 102 -15.36 13.24 8.54
N ALA A 103 -14.65 14.31 8.85
CA ALA A 103 -15.14 15.68 8.66
C ALA A 103 -15.34 16.01 7.18
N ASP A 104 -14.36 15.71 6.33
CA ASP A 104 -14.41 15.85 4.88
C ASP A 104 -15.63 15.13 4.27
N HIS A 105 -15.77 13.83 4.49
CA HIS A 105 -16.88 13.03 3.94
C HIS A 105 -18.24 13.55 4.41
N LEU A 106 -18.36 13.98 5.68
CA LEU A 106 -19.62 14.51 6.18
C LEU A 106 -20.01 15.79 5.42
N ILE A 107 -19.05 16.69 5.17
CA ILE A 107 -19.31 17.92 4.43
C ILE A 107 -19.66 17.58 2.97
N GLU A 108 -18.91 16.70 2.32
CA GLU A 108 -19.18 16.29 0.93
C GLU A 108 -20.58 15.67 0.77
N GLU A 109 -20.95 14.74 1.65
CA GLU A 109 -22.26 14.08 1.63
C GLU A 109 -23.43 15.06 1.87
N THR A 110 -23.23 16.06 2.75
CA THR A 110 -24.31 16.99 3.13
C THR A 110 -24.43 18.20 2.21
N THR A 111 -23.33 18.62 1.58
CA THR A 111 -23.28 19.85 0.78
C THR A 111 -23.13 19.60 -0.72
N GLY A 112 -22.72 18.40 -1.12
CA GLY A 112 -22.38 18.08 -2.51
C GLY A 112 -21.04 18.66 -2.97
N LEU A 113 -20.26 19.27 -2.07
CA LEU A 113 -18.86 19.63 -2.33
C LEU A 113 -18.04 18.37 -2.59
N THR A 114 -16.94 18.52 -3.31
CA THR A 114 -16.01 17.42 -3.65
C THR A 114 -14.57 17.90 -3.55
N GLY A 115 -13.66 17.01 -3.19
CA GLY A 115 -12.23 17.33 -3.14
C GLY A 115 -11.85 18.08 -1.86
N LEU A 116 -12.48 17.70 -0.74
CA LEU A 116 -12.15 18.25 0.58
C LEU A 116 -11.01 17.49 1.27
N GLU A 117 -10.52 16.40 0.67
CA GLU A 117 -9.32 15.70 1.14
C GLU A 117 -8.10 16.64 1.06
N GLY A 118 -7.36 16.74 2.17
CA GLY A 118 -6.16 17.59 2.28
C GLY A 118 -6.37 18.95 2.96
N LEU A 119 -7.60 19.36 3.26
CA LEU A 119 -7.89 20.57 4.05
C LEU A 119 -7.48 20.40 5.52
N SER A 120 -7.14 21.51 6.18
CA SER A 120 -6.80 21.56 7.60
C SER A 120 -8.02 21.39 8.51
N ALA A 121 -7.79 21.08 9.79
CA ALA A 121 -8.87 20.99 10.78
C ALA A 121 -9.63 22.33 10.93
N GLU A 122 -8.91 23.45 10.85
CA GLU A 122 -9.46 24.79 10.93
C GLU A 122 -10.32 25.11 9.70
N GLU A 123 -9.84 24.76 8.49
CA GLU A 123 -10.59 24.95 7.25
C GLU A 123 -11.87 24.11 7.22
N LEU A 124 -11.79 22.84 7.63
CA LEU A 124 -12.95 21.95 7.73
C LEU A 124 -13.95 22.43 8.80
N SER A 125 -13.46 22.92 9.94
CA SER A 125 -14.33 23.51 10.98
C SER A 125 -15.04 24.76 10.46
N GLY A 126 -14.32 25.62 9.74
CA GLY A 126 -14.88 26.81 9.10
C GLY A 126 -15.97 26.46 8.09
N LEU A 127 -15.74 25.44 7.25
CA LEU A 127 -16.73 24.96 6.27
C LEU A 127 -17.99 24.40 6.93
N ILE A 128 -17.85 23.66 8.03
CA ILE A 128 -18.99 23.14 8.79
C ILE A 128 -19.86 24.29 9.31
N GLU A 129 -19.26 25.34 9.85
CA GLU A 129 -19.96 26.52 10.35
C GLU A 129 -20.59 27.34 9.22
N GLU A 130 -19.84 27.63 8.16
CA GLU A 130 -20.29 28.43 7.01
C GLU A 130 -21.49 27.76 6.31
N ARG A 131 -21.44 26.45 6.12
CA ARG A 131 -22.48 25.68 5.42
C ARG A 131 -23.59 25.18 6.34
N GLY A 132 -23.50 25.43 7.65
CA GLY A 132 -24.50 24.99 8.63
C GLY A 132 -24.65 23.47 8.68
N VAL A 133 -23.55 22.73 8.52
CA VAL A 133 -23.56 21.26 8.54
C VAL A 133 -23.88 20.79 9.95
N ASN A 134 -24.93 19.99 10.08
CA ASN A 134 -25.38 19.43 11.35
C ASN A 134 -25.27 17.90 11.34
N CYS A 135 -25.36 17.29 12.52
CA CYS A 135 -25.40 15.84 12.63
C CYS A 135 -26.55 15.26 11.81
N PRO A 136 -26.29 14.35 10.84
CA PRO A 136 -27.33 13.82 9.96
C PRO A 136 -28.35 12.94 10.68
N GLU A 137 -27.98 12.41 11.86
CA GLU A 137 -28.80 11.48 12.62
C GLU A 137 -29.75 12.16 13.61
N CYS A 138 -29.33 13.27 14.23
CA CYS A 138 -30.11 13.93 15.28
C CYS A 138 -30.26 15.44 15.11
N GLY A 139 -29.70 16.03 14.05
CA GLY A 139 -29.72 17.48 13.80
C GLY A 139 -28.89 18.31 14.79
N GLY A 140 -28.14 17.67 15.70
CA GLY A 140 -27.35 18.35 16.72
C GLY A 140 -26.12 19.04 16.15
N ARG A 141 -25.64 20.07 16.85
CA ARG A 141 -24.42 20.81 16.52
C ARG A 141 -23.20 19.88 16.54
N LEU A 142 -22.31 20.10 15.57
CA LEU A 142 -21.01 19.45 15.48
C LEU A 142 -19.96 20.23 16.28
N GLU A 143 -19.09 19.50 16.96
CA GLU A 143 -17.93 20.06 17.66
C GLU A 143 -16.83 20.48 16.67
N GLU A 144 -15.73 21.01 17.20
CA GLU A 144 -14.54 21.35 16.42
C GLU A 144 -13.89 20.09 15.83
N VAL A 145 -13.40 20.20 14.59
CA VAL A 145 -12.69 19.13 13.90
C VAL A 145 -11.33 18.91 14.55
N ARG A 146 -10.93 17.65 14.73
CA ARG A 146 -9.64 17.29 15.33
C ARG A 146 -8.91 16.20 14.55
N PRO A 147 -7.57 16.18 14.55
CA PRO A 147 -6.81 15.06 14.00
C PRO A 147 -7.04 13.78 14.81
N PHE A 148 -7.17 12.66 14.12
CA PHE A 148 -7.34 11.32 14.68
C PHE A 148 -6.44 10.32 13.94
N ASN A 149 -5.48 9.74 14.66
CA ASN A 149 -4.58 8.74 14.08
C ASN A 149 -5.32 7.41 13.88
N LEU A 150 -5.23 6.86 12.67
CA LEU A 150 -5.94 5.65 12.26
C LEU A 150 -5.21 4.35 12.65
N LEU A 151 -4.06 4.40 13.32
CA LEU A 151 -3.38 3.18 13.79
C LEU A 151 -4.11 2.57 14.99
N PHE A 152 -4.31 1.25 14.94
CA PHE A 152 -4.72 0.50 16.12
C PHE A 152 -3.53 0.31 17.06
N ARG A 153 -3.52 1.08 18.16
CA ARG A 153 -2.46 1.02 19.19
C ARG A 153 -2.67 -0.15 20.15
N THR A 154 -1.58 -0.82 20.50
CA THR A 154 -1.49 -1.84 21.54
C THR A 154 -0.16 -1.72 22.31
N TYR A 155 0.11 -2.64 23.22
CA TYR A 155 1.33 -2.69 24.03
C TYR A 155 1.92 -4.11 24.03
N ILE A 156 3.24 -4.23 23.91
CA ILE A 156 3.95 -5.52 23.95
C ILE A 156 4.39 -5.83 25.38
N GLY A 157 3.84 -6.91 25.94
CA GLY A 157 4.10 -7.33 27.31
C GLY A 157 3.10 -6.75 28.31
N PRO A 158 3.33 -6.97 29.62
CA PRO A 158 2.35 -6.63 30.66
C PRO A 158 2.29 -5.13 31.00
N TYR A 159 3.23 -4.31 30.50
CA TYR A 159 3.35 -2.88 30.79
C TYR A 159 3.10 -2.03 29.55
N THR A 160 2.67 -0.79 29.75
CA THR A 160 2.32 0.16 28.68
C THR A 160 3.51 0.86 28.03
N GLU A 161 4.74 0.52 28.42
CA GLU A 161 5.96 1.18 27.94
C GLU A 161 6.32 0.76 26.50
N ASN A 162 6.06 -0.48 26.11
CA ASN A 162 6.39 -0.98 24.78
C ASN A 162 5.22 -0.74 23.82
N VAL A 163 5.09 0.50 23.34
CA VAL A 163 4.06 0.86 22.37
C VAL A 163 4.25 0.07 21.07
N ALA A 164 3.16 -0.52 20.59
CA ALA A 164 3.09 -1.23 19.33
C ALA A 164 1.80 -0.87 18.60
N TYR A 165 1.74 -1.18 17.32
CA TYR A 165 0.55 -0.99 16.52
C TYR A 165 0.25 -2.25 15.71
N ALA A 166 -1.03 -2.49 15.46
CA ALA A 166 -1.42 -3.37 14.37
C ALA A 166 -1.13 -2.65 13.05
N ARG A 167 -0.46 -3.33 12.12
CA ARG A 167 -0.01 -2.76 10.86
C ARG A 167 -1.20 -2.28 9.99
N PRO A 168 -1.14 -1.06 9.41
CA PRO A 168 -2.18 -0.54 8.52
C PRO A 168 -2.01 -0.97 7.05
N GLU A 169 -0.87 -1.57 6.73
CA GLU A 169 -0.41 -2.09 5.44
C GLU A 169 0.52 -3.29 5.69
N ALA A 170 0.81 -4.10 4.67
CA ALA A 170 1.76 -5.22 4.76
C ALA A 170 3.20 -4.81 4.37
N ALA A 171 3.36 -3.72 3.61
CA ALA A 171 4.62 -3.14 3.14
C ALA A 171 5.74 -3.07 4.19
N GLN A 172 5.45 -2.54 5.38
CA GLN A 172 6.45 -2.36 6.45
C GLN A 172 7.13 -3.67 6.88
N GLY A 173 6.41 -4.80 6.85
CA GLY A 173 6.99 -6.11 7.11
C GLY A 173 8.04 -6.52 6.08
N MET A 174 7.84 -6.12 4.82
CA MET A 174 8.73 -6.42 3.69
C MET A 174 9.98 -5.54 3.75
N PHE A 175 9.84 -4.25 4.05
CA PHE A 175 10.97 -3.33 4.21
C PHE A 175 11.92 -3.72 5.34
N VAL A 176 11.41 -4.04 6.54
CA VAL A 176 12.27 -4.42 7.68
C VAL A 176 12.98 -5.76 7.47
N ASN A 177 12.50 -6.59 6.55
CA ASN A 177 13.11 -7.87 6.19
C ASN A 177 13.91 -7.82 4.89
N PHE A 178 13.98 -6.67 4.21
CA PHE A 178 14.60 -6.52 2.89
C PHE A 178 15.99 -7.16 2.82
N SER A 179 16.92 -6.80 3.71
CA SER A 179 18.30 -7.32 3.67
C SER A 179 18.40 -8.84 3.87
N ARG A 180 17.44 -9.45 4.57
CA ARG A 180 17.41 -10.91 4.74
C ARG A 180 16.93 -11.59 3.47
N VAL A 181 15.82 -11.12 2.91
CA VAL A 181 15.23 -11.67 1.69
C VAL A 181 16.18 -11.46 0.50
N PHE A 182 16.79 -10.28 0.39
CA PHE A 182 17.78 -9.96 -0.63
C PHE A 182 18.97 -10.95 -0.64
N ARG A 183 19.49 -11.30 0.55
CA ARG A 183 20.56 -12.31 0.68
C ARG A 183 20.10 -13.71 0.27
N VAL A 184 18.90 -14.11 0.69
CA VAL A 184 18.31 -15.42 0.30
C VAL A 184 18.14 -15.49 -1.23
N MET A 185 17.74 -14.38 -1.84
CA MET A 185 17.61 -14.22 -3.29
C MET A 185 18.94 -13.90 -4.00
N ARG A 186 20.06 -14.21 -3.35
CA ARG A 186 21.43 -14.14 -3.90
C ARG A 186 21.82 -12.74 -4.36
N GLU A 187 21.32 -11.72 -3.68
CA GLU A 187 21.68 -10.31 -3.86
C GLU A 187 21.45 -9.81 -5.30
N LYS A 188 20.34 -10.24 -5.91
CA LYS A 188 19.94 -9.83 -7.26
C LYS A 188 18.79 -8.84 -7.23
N LEU A 189 18.82 -7.91 -8.19
CA LEU A 189 17.71 -7.02 -8.53
C LEU A 189 17.27 -7.27 -9.99
N PRO A 190 15.98 -7.04 -10.33
CA PRO A 190 14.90 -6.64 -9.42
C PRO A 190 14.56 -7.74 -8.41
N LEU A 191 13.99 -7.36 -7.27
CA LEU A 191 13.50 -8.28 -6.24
C LEU A 191 12.10 -7.84 -5.82
N GLY A 192 11.11 -8.70 -6.01
CA GLY A 192 9.78 -8.55 -5.43
C GLY A 192 9.68 -9.28 -4.12
N ILE A 193 9.14 -8.61 -3.11
CA ILE A 193 8.69 -9.26 -1.88
C ILE A 193 7.18 -9.09 -1.86
N ALA A 194 6.45 -10.20 -1.78
CA ALA A 194 5.00 -10.23 -1.73
C ALA A 194 4.52 -10.60 -0.33
N GLN A 195 3.35 -10.11 0.06
CA GLN A 195 2.71 -10.53 1.29
C GLN A 195 1.18 -10.47 1.16
N VAL A 196 0.54 -11.57 1.59
CA VAL A 196 -0.91 -11.64 1.78
C VAL A 196 -1.18 -11.72 3.27
N GLY A 197 -1.93 -10.79 3.84
CA GLY A 197 -2.23 -10.86 5.26
C GLY A 197 -3.18 -9.79 5.79
N ARG A 198 -3.54 -9.94 7.05
CA ARG A 198 -4.43 -8.99 7.75
C ARG A 198 -3.73 -7.65 7.99
N VAL A 199 -4.50 -6.58 7.87
CA VAL A 199 -4.14 -5.21 8.22
C VAL A 199 -5.31 -4.56 8.96
N LEU A 200 -5.00 -3.58 9.82
CA LEU A 200 -5.99 -2.87 10.60
C LEU A 200 -5.86 -1.35 10.41
N ARG A 201 -6.98 -0.70 10.10
CA ARG A 201 -7.11 0.76 9.99
C ARG A 201 -8.29 1.20 10.85
N ASN A 202 -8.08 2.07 11.82
CA ASN A 202 -9.10 2.51 12.77
C ASN A 202 -10.03 3.55 12.16
N GLU A 203 -10.69 3.16 11.07
CA GLU A 203 -11.62 3.98 10.30
C GLU A 203 -12.67 4.63 11.22
N ILE A 204 -12.85 5.94 11.06
CA ILE A 204 -13.67 6.77 11.94
C ILE A 204 -15.14 6.36 11.81
N SER A 205 -15.61 6.21 10.57
CA SER A 205 -16.99 5.84 10.26
C SER A 205 -17.01 4.83 9.11
N PRO A 206 -16.76 3.54 9.38
CA PRO A 206 -16.81 2.51 8.36
C PRO A 206 -18.25 2.36 7.88
N ARG A 207 -18.52 2.89 6.69
CA ARG A 207 -19.80 2.83 5.99
C ARG A 207 -19.62 1.97 4.72
N GLN A 208 -20.71 1.60 4.06
CA GLN A 208 -20.67 0.88 2.76
C GLN A 208 -20.25 -0.61 2.84
N GLY A 209 -20.52 -1.28 3.96
CA GLY A 209 -20.35 -2.74 4.08
C GLY A 209 -18.91 -3.21 3.81
N PRO A 210 -18.66 -4.09 2.83
CA PRO A 210 -17.32 -4.65 2.56
C PRO A 210 -16.32 -3.66 1.93
N ILE A 211 -16.74 -2.43 1.61
CA ILE A 211 -15.87 -1.45 0.95
C ILE A 211 -14.94 -0.72 1.93
N ARG A 212 -15.44 -0.34 3.12
CA ARG A 212 -14.63 0.32 4.17
C ARG A 212 -14.67 -0.48 5.45
N LEU A 213 -13.56 -1.14 5.74
CA LEU A 213 -13.38 -2.02 6.88
C LEU A 213 -12.26 -1.52 7.79
N ARG A 214 -12.33 -1.92 9.05
CA ARG A 214 -11.29 -1.70 10.06
C ARG A 214 -10.27 -2.83 10.12
N GLU A 215 -10.69 -4.03 9.77
CA GLU A 215 -9.82 -5.18 9.56
C GLU A 215 -10.14 -5.79 8.21
N PHE A 216 -9.12 -5.97 7.39
CA PHE A 216 -9.23 -6.58 6.07
C PHE A 216 -7.92 -7.25 5.68
N THR A 217 -7.93 -7.95 4.56
CA THR A 217 -6.79 -8.67 4.02
C THR A 217 -6.25 -7.90 2.84
N ILE A 218 -4.96 -7.60 2.89
CA ILE A 218 -4.25 -6.94 1.82
C ILE A 218 -3.35 -7.95 1.11
N MET A 219 -3.16 -7.76 -0.19
CA MET A 219 -2.22 -8.51 -1.01
C MET A 219 -1.31 -7.49 -1.68
N GLU A 220 -0.05 -7.43 -1.27
CA GLU A 220 0.89 -6.38 -1.68
C GLU A 220 2.18 -6.98 -2.22
N ILE A 221 2.86 -6.23 -3.08
CA ILE A 221 4.22 -6.53 -3.54
C ILE A 221 5.05 -5.26 -3.38
N GLU A 222 6.23 -5.35 -2.76
CA GLU A 222 7.29 -4.35 -2.88
C GLU A 222 8.31 -4.84 -3.90
N LEU A 223 8.31 -4.27 -5.09
CA LEU A 223 9.33 -4.56 -6.09
C LEU A 223 10.48 -3.56 -5.98
N PHE A 224 11.60 -4.02 -5.45
CA PHE A 224 12.87 -3.32 -5.35
C PHE A 224 13.62 -3.39 -6.68
N PHE A 225 13.99 -2.23 -7.23
CA PHE A 225 14.75 -2.14 -8.47
C PHE A 225 15.82 -1.05 -8.40
N ASP A 226 16.71 -1.07 -9.37
CA ASP A 226 17.83 -0.14 -9.45
C ASP A 226 17.40 1.19 -10.10
N PRO A 227 17.54 2.35 -9.43
CA PRO A 227 17.13 3.62 -10.02
C PRO A 227 17.94 4.04 -11.25
N GLU A 228 19.19 3.57 -11.41
CA GLU A 228 20.00 3.86 -12.61
C GLU A 228 19.79 2.83 -13.73
N ASP A 229 19.06 1.76 -13.45
CA ASP A 229 18.66 0.74 -14.44
C ASP A 229 17.19 0.35 -14.17
N PRO A 230 16.24 1.30 -14.39
CA PRO A 230 14.86 1.16 -13.96
C PRO A 230 14.02 0.29 -14.91
N SER A 231 14.63 -0.24 -15.97
CA SER A 231 13.93 -0.91 -17.06
C SER A 231 13.24 -2.19 -16.58
N CYS A 232 11.99 -2.37 -16.99
CA CYS A 232 11.23 -3.59 -16.79
C CYS A 232 11.44 -4.52 -17.99
N HIS A 233 12.20 -5.59 -17.79
CA HIS A 233 12.50 -6.56 -18.84
C HIS A 233 11.24 -7.30 -19.37
N LEU A 234 10.10 -7.18 -18.69
CA LEU A 234 8.81 -7.77 -19.08
C LEU A 234 7.84 -6.75 -19.71
N LEU A 235 8.22 -5.47 -19.85
CA LEU A 235 7.33 -4.43 -20.38
C LEU A 235 6.83 -4.78 -21.78
N GLY A 236 7.67 -5.42 -22.61
CA GLY A 236 7.31 -5.86 -23.95
C GLY A 236 6.14 -6.84 -24.00
N GLU A 237 5.90 -7.62 -22.94
CA GLU A 237 4.78 -8.58 -22.88
C GLU A 237 3.42 -7.89 -22.74
N VAL A 238 3.42 -6.66 -22.24
CA VAL A 238 2.21 -5.90 -21.93
C VAL A 238 2.12 -4.58 -22.68
N ALA A 239 3.10 -4.24 -23.52
CA ALA A 239 3.20 -2.95 -24.19
C ALA A 239 1.94 -2.59 -24.99
N ASP A 240 1.28 -3.57 -25.60
CA ASP A 240 0.05 -3.41 -26.39
C ASP A 240 -1.25 -3.40 -25.57
N VAL A 241 -1.18 -3.68 -24.25
CA VAL A 241 -2.37 -3.62 -23.38
C VAL A 241 -2.85 -2.18 -23.30
N GLU A 242 -4.12 -1.95 -23.62
CA GLU A 242 -4.75 -0.64 -23.48
C GLU A 242 -5.21 -0.42 -22.04
N LEU A 243 -4.77 0.70 -21.44
CA LEU A 243 -5.22 1.20 -20.16
C LEU A 243 -6.15 2.40 -20.33
N ARG A 244 -7.11 2.52 -19.41
CA ARG A 244 -7.93 3.73 -19.24
C ARG A 244 -7.32 4.54 -18.11
N LEU A 245 -6.74 5.70 -18.42
CA LEU A 245 -5.97 6.52 -17.48
C LEU A 245 -6.58 7.91 -17.32
N LEU A 246 -6.69 8.37 -16.08
CA LEU A 246 -6.80 9.79 -15.73
C LEU A 246 -5.50 10.23 -15.05
N THR A 247 -4.74 11.08 -15.72
CA THR A 247 -3.44 11.57 -15.22
C THR A 247 -3.61 12.74 -14.25
N GLU A 248 -2.55 13.10 -13.52
CA GLU A 248 -2.54 14.30 -12.66
C GLU A 248 -2.95 15.56 -13.46
N GLU A 249 -2.37 15.74 -14.65
CA GLU A 249 -2.70 16.84 -15.58
C GLU A 249 -4.19 16.83 -15.99
N ASP A 250 -4.77 15.64 -16.23
CA ASP A 250 -6.18 15.53 -16.58
C ASP A 250 -7.07 15.99 -15.43
N LEU A 251 -6.75 15.57 -14.21
CA LEU A 251 -7.51 15.90 -13.00
C LEU A 251 -7.41 17.38 -12.65
N GLU A 252 -6.21 17.97 -12.75
CA GLU A 252 -5.99 19.41 -12.57
C GLU A 252 -6.76 20.25 -13.60
N ALA A 253 -6.84 19.76 -14.84
CA ALA A 253 -7.64 20.38 -15.90
C ALA A 253 -9.16 20.12 -15.76
N GLY A 254 -9.60 19.45 -14.68
CA GLY A 254 -11.02 19.14 -14.42
C GLY A 254 -11.61 18.05 -15.33
N ARG A 255 -10.77 17.29 -16.06
CA ARG A 255 -11.23 16.21 -16.93
C ARG A 255 -11.63 15.00 -16.09
N ARG A 256 -12.70 14.33 -16.52
CA ARG A 256 -13.26 13.14 -15.86
C ARG A 256 -13.37 11.92 -16.79
N GLU A 257 -13.16 12.11 -18.08
CA GLU A 257 -13.13 11.02 -19.06
C GLU A 257 -11.70 10.48 -19.20
N PRO A 258 -11.48 9.17 -19.02
CA PRO A 258 -10.15 8.59 -19.09
C PRO A 258 -9.65 8.53 -20.53
N ARG A 259 -8.35 8.77 -20.71
CA ARG A 259 -7.65 8.50 -21.96
C ARG A 259 -7.48 7.01 -22.15
N ARG A 260 -7.61 6.52 -23.38
CA ARG A 260 -7.17 5.19 -23.77
C ARG A 260 -5.76 5.27 -24.31
N VAL A 261 -4.85 4.52 -23.70
CA VAL A 261 -3.44 4.54 -24.09
C VAL A 261 -2.84 3.16 -23.90
N LYS A 262 -2.01 2.73 -24.85
CA LYS A 262 -1.24 1.50 -24.71
C LYS A 262 -0.18 1.69 -23.62
N VAL A 263 0.15 0.62 -22.90
CA VAL A 263 1.17 0.65 -21.84
C VAL A 263 2.51 1.20 -22.35
N GLY A 264 2.97 0.75 -23.52
CA GLY A 264 4.21 1.22 -24.13
C GLY A 264 4.19 2.74 -24.37
N ASP A 265 3.13 3.24 -25.00
CA ASP A 265 2.94 4.67 -25.26
C ASP A 265 2.83 5.49 -23.96
N ALA A 266 2.21 4.93 -22.91
CA ALA A 266 2.06 5.60 -21.62
C ALA A 266 3.40 5.79 -20.91
N VAL A 267 4.30 4.82 -21.02
CA VAL A 267 5.68 4.90 -20.51
C VAL A 267 6.50 5.87 -21.36
N GLU A 268 6.49 5.73 -22.69
CA GLU A 268 7.27 6.58 -23.61
C GLU A 268 6.91 8.07 -23.44
N ARG A 269 5.62 8.36 -23.23
CA ARG A 269 5.11 9.72 -23.03
C ARG A 269 5.24 10.21 -21.57
N GLY A 270 5.78 9.41 -20.67
CA GLY A 270 5.96 9.77 -19.26
C GLY A 270 4.66 9.87 -18.45
N LEU A 271 3.54 9.32 -18.95
CA LEU A 271 2.26 9.28 -18.20
C LEU A 271 2.36 8.33 -17.01
N ILE A 272 3.13 7.25 -17.14
CA ILE A 272 3.51 6.34 -16.05
C ILE A 272 5.03 6.40 -15.92
N LYS A 273 5.52 6.88 -14.78
CA LYS A 273 6.95 7.23 -14.58
C LYS A 273 7.86 6.01 -14.46
N ALA A 274 7.36 4.90 -13.91
CA ALA A 274 8.14 3.71 -13.66
C ALA A 274 7.61 2.54 -14.51
N GLU A 275 8.49 1.91 -15.30
CA GLU A 275 8.12 0.80 -16.18
C GLU A 275 7.54 -0.38 -15.39
N TRP A 276 8.08 -0.65 -14.20
CA TRP A 276 7.56 -1.68 -13.30
C TRP A 276 6.13 -1.39 -12.82
N ASN A 277 5.78 -0.13 -12.54
CA ASN A 277 4.40 0.22 -12.24
C ASN A 277 3.50 0.02 -13.45
N ALA A 278 3.95 0.40 -14.65
CA ALA A 278 3.20 0.19 -15.89
C ALA A 278 2.93 -1.30 -16.14
N TYR A 279 3.93 -2.15 -15.90
CA TYR A 279 3.80 -3.60 -15.95
C TYR A 279 2.75 -4.13 -14.96
N PHE A 280 2.84 -3.72 -13.69
CA PHE A 280 1.86 -4.16 -12.68
C PHE A 280 0.46 -3.61 -12.93
N MET A 281 0.30 -2.39 -13.43
CA MET A 281 -1.01 -1.84 -13.82
C MET A 281 -1.65 -2.68 -14.94
N ALA A 282 -0.86 -3.11 -15.94
CA ALA A 282 -1.35 -4.00 -16.98
C ALA A 282 -1.77 -5.37 -16.44
N LEU A 283 -0.96 -5.97 -15.56
CA LEU A 283 -1.32 -7.23 -14.89
C LEU A 283 -2.57 -7.09 -14.03
N SER A 284 -2.73 -5.98 -13.31
CA SER A 284 -3.91 -5.65 -12.51
C SER A 284 -5.18 -5.52 -13.34
N LYS A 285 -5.09 -4.91 -14.53
CA LYS A 285 -6.21 -4.86 -15.46
C LYS A 285 -6.68 -6.28 -15.82
N GLY A 286 -5.74 -7.12 -16.24
CA GLY A 286 -6.02 -8.52 -16.58
C GLY A 286 -6.55 -9.34 -15.39
N PHE A 287 -6.05 -9.06 -14.19
CA PHE A 287 -6.53 -9.69 -12.97
C PHE A 287 -8.00 -9.34 -12.71
N LEU A 288 -8.41 -8.06 -12.78
CA LEU A 288 -9.81 -7.68 -12.62
C LEU A 288 -10.72 -8.26 -13.72
N GLU A 289 -10.25 -8.34 -14.96
CA GLU A 289 -10.98 -9.02 -16.05
C GLU A 289 -11.24 -10.49 -15.69
N SER A 290 -10.26 -11.15 -15.08
CA SER A 290 -10.41 -12.52 -14.62
C SER A 290 -11.37 -12.69 -13.42
N LEU A 291 -11.73 -11.60 -12.73
CA LEU A 291 -12.78 -11.57 -11.70
C LEU A 291 -14.17 -11.28 -12.28
N GLY A 292 -14.27 -11.01 -13.59
CA GLY A 292 -15.52 -10.69 -14.28
C GLY A 292 -15.75 -9.19 -14.53
N VAL A 293 -14.79 -8.32 -14.21
CA VAL A 293 -14.90 -6.87 -14.44
C VAL A 293 -14.50 -6.54 -15.88
N SER A 294 -15.41 -5.98 -16.67
CA SER A 294 -15.06 -5.57 -18.05
C SER A 294 -14.06 -4.40 -18.08
N PRO A 295 -13.25 -4.28 -19.13
CA PRO A 295 -12.32 -3.14 -19.29
C PRO A 295 -13.03 -1.77 -19.27
N GLU A 296 -14.30 -1.71 -19.65
CA GLU A 296 -15.12 -0.49 -19.60
C GLU A 296 -15.56 -0.06 -18.19
N ASN A 297 -15.48 -0.97 -17.22
CA ASN A 297 -15.86 -0.68 -15.84
C ASN A 297 -14.68 -0.66 -14.89
N GLN A 298 -13.46 -0.52 -15.43
CA GLN A 298 -12.26 -0.26 -14.66
C GLN A 298 -11.42 0.83 -15.33
N MET A 299 -10.66 1.56 -14.52
CA MET A 299 -9.68 2.55 -14.98
C MET A 299 -8.66 2.82 -13.88
N PHE A 300 -7.60 3.55 -14.21
CA PHE A 300 -6.61 4.03 -13.26
C PHE A 300 -6.72 5.55 -13.13
N ILE A 301 -6.81 6.04 -11.90
CA ILE A 301 -6.89 7.47 -11.59
C ILE A 301 -5.64 7.86 -10.81
N ALA A 302 -4.91 8.86 -11.28
CA ALA A 302 -3.76 9.38 -10.55
C ALA A 302 -4.22 10.06 -9.25
N LYS A 303 -3.42 9.98 -8.19
CA LYS A 303 -3.59 10.83 -7.01
C LYS A 303 -2.90 12.17 -7.21
N LEU A 304 -3.59 13.27 -6.89
CA LEU A 304 -2.95 14.58 -6.90
C LEU A 304 -1.87 14.67 -5.80
N PRO A 305 -0.87 15.56 -5.94
CA PRO A 305 0.21 15.68 -4.94
C PRO A 305 -0.26 15.87 -3.49
N ALA A 306 -1.41 16.51 -3.28
CA ALA A 306 -2.01 16.72 -1.95
C ALA A 306 -2.68 15.46 -1.36
N GLU A 307 -3.14 14.55 -2.23
CA GLU A 307 -3.85 13.31 -1.85
C GLU A 307 -2.91 12.10 -1.80
N ARG A 308 -1.75 12.22 -2.44
CA ARG A 308 -0.76 11.15 -2.52
C ARG A 308 -0.17 10.87 -1.15
N ALA A 309 0.05 9.59 -0.84
CA ALA A 309 0.83 9.21 0.34
C ALA A 309 2.21 9.90 0.32
N HIS A 310 2.67 10.33 1.50
CA HIS A 310 3.85 11.18 1.68
C HIS A 310 5.15 10.56 1.15
N TYR A 311 5.16 9.25 0.91
CA TYR A 311 6.31 8.46 0.45
C TYR A 311 6.34 8.19 -1.06
N ALA A 312 5.24 8.37 -1.79
CA ALA A 312 5.20 8.04 -3.21
C ALA A 312 5.70 9.21 -4.08
N ALA A 313 6.08 8.96 -5.34
CA ALA A 313 6.45 9.92 -6.38
C ALA A 313 5.43 9.97 -7.54
N GLN A 314 4.62 8.91 -7.67
CA GLN A 314 3.41 8.82 -8.49
C GLN A 314 2.55 7.69 -7.92
N VAL A 315 1.23 7.88 -7.87
CA VAL A 315 0.28 6.84 -7.47
C VAL A 315 -0.87 6.82 -8.48
N TYR A 316 -1.24 5.63 -8.92
CA TYR A 316 -2.48 5.38 -9.64
C TYR A 316 -3.36 4.42 -8.83
N ASP A 317 -4.58 4.84 -8.52
CA ASP A 317 -5.60 3.97 -7.97
C ASP A 317 -6.31 3.25 -9.12
N GLN A 318 -6.35 1.92 -9.11
CA GLN A 318 -7.26 1.17 -9.95
C GLN A 318 -8.64 1.19 -9.32
N VAL A 319 -9.61 1.75 -10.05
CA VAL A 319 -11.00 1.86 -9.62
C VAL A 319 -11.90 0.96 -10.46
N VAL A 320 -12.96 0.44 -9.83
CA VAL A 320 -14.04 -0.32 -10.48
C VAL A 320 -15.35 0.42 -10.32
N LYS A 321 -16.16 0.45 -11.37
CA LYS A 321 -17.51 1.01 -11.31
C LYS A 321 -18.47 0.02 -10.65
N LEU A 322 -18.99 0.36 -9.48
CA LEU A 322 -20.02 -0.37 -8.76
C LEU A 322 -21.37 0.34 -8.90
N ASP A 323 -22.46 -0.42 -8.87
CA ASP A 323 -23.81 0.12 -9.19
C ASP A 323 -24.25 1.19 -8.18
N ARG A 324 -23.98 0.97 -6.88
CA ARG A 324 -24.37 1.89 -5.81
C ARG A 324 -23.33 2.97 -5.50
N TRP A 325 -22.05 2.62 -5.55
CA TRP A 325 -20.96 3.47 -5.04
C TRP A 325 -20.14 4.16 -6.14
N GLY A 326 -20.47 3.93 -7.41
CA GLY A 326 -19.70 4.51 -8.51
C GLY A 326 -18.28 3.95 -8.56
N TRP A 327 -17.30 4.80 -8.84
CA TRP A 327 -15.90 4.38 -8.95
C TRP A 327 -15.28 4.16 -7.57
N VAL A 328 -14.94 2.90 -7.28
CA VAL A 328 -14.34 2.50 -6.00
C VAL A 328 -12.96 1.91 -6.24
N GLU A 329 -11.97 2.41 -5.51
CA GLU A 329 -10.60 1.89 -5.49
C GLU A 329 -10.58 0.42 -5.00
N VAL A 330 -9.95 -0.45 -5.80
CA VAL A 330 -9.74 -1.87 -5.46
C VAL A 330 -8.27 -2.24 -5.36
N SER A 331 -7.38 -1.44 -5.96
CA SER A 331 -5.95 -1.54 -5.79
C SER A 331 -5.26 -0.19 -5.98
N GLY A 332 -4.10 -0.02 -5.34
CA GLY A 332 -3.20 1.12 -5.50
C GLY A 332 -1.91 0.72 -6.18
N HIS A 333 -1.35 1.62 -7.02
CA HIS A 333 -0.10 1.43 -7.73
C HIS A 333 0.85 2.60 -7.46
N ALA A 334 1.75 2.43 -6.48
CA ALA A 334 2.63 3.48 -6.01
C ALA A 334 4.08 3.29 -6.48
N TYR A 335 4.72 4.36 -6.93
CA TYR A 335 6.17 4.41 -7.11
C TYR A 335 6.76 5.14 -5.90
N ARG A 336 7.43 4.43 -4.98
CA ARG A 336 7.83 4.93 -3.64
C ARG A 336 9.29 5.39 -3.52
N THR A 337 10.01 5.41 -4.64
CA THR A 337 11.44 5.75 -4.70
C THR A 337 12.23 5.00 -3.61
N ASP A 338 13.17 5.65 -2.92
CA ASP A 338 13.98 5.09 -1.84
C ASP A 338 13.44 5.39 -0.43
N TYR A 339 12.23 5.95 -0.32
CA TYR A 339 11.73 6.55 0.93
C TYR A 339 11.74 5.58 2.11
N ASP A 340 11.16 4.39 1.92
CA ASP A 340 10.94 3.44 3.01
C ASP A 340 12.25 2.85 3.54
N LEU A 341 13.11 2.37 2.64
CA LEU A 341 14.42 1.82 3.03
C LEU A 341 15.31 2.90 3.64
N LYS A 342 15.25 4.15 3.14
CA LYS A 342 15.98 5.27 3.73
C LYS A 342 15.50 5.57 5.15
N GLY A 343 14.18 5.66 5.36
CA GLY A 343 13.59 5.91 6.68
C GLY A 343 13.97 4.83 7.71
N HIS A 344 13.90 3.55 7.31
CA HIS A 344 14.33 2.44 8.18
C HIS A 344 15.83 2.41 8.42
N MET A 345 16.65 2.72 7.42
CA MET A 345 18.11 2.79 7.55
C MET A 345 18.52 3.89 8.54
N GLU A 346 17.93 5.08 8.44
CA GLU A 346 18.18 6.21 9.34
C GLU A 346 17.73 5.91 10.77
N ALA A 347 16.55 5.32 10.95
CA ALA A 347 16.01 5.02 12.28
C ALA A 347 16.69 3.83 12.98
N SER A 348 17.11 2.80 12.22
CA SER A 348 17.71 1.58 12.78
C SER A 348 19.25 1.61 12.84
N GLY A 349 19.90 2.45 12.05
CA GLY A 349 21.35 2.47 11.86
C GLY A 349 21.90 1.26 11.07
N GLN A 350 21.03 0.41 10.51
CA GLN A 350 21.43 -0.73 9.69
C GLN A 350 21.58 -0.33 8.22
N ASP A 351 22.65 -0.75 7.55
CA ASP A 351 22.85 -0.46 6.13
C ASP A 351 21.90 -1.32 5.26
N LEU A 352 20.95 -0.64 4.60
CA LEU A 352 19.98 -1.24 3.68
C LEU A 352 20.35 -0.99 2.20
N ARG A 353 21.54 -0.45 1.92
CA ARG A 353 22.02 -0.25 0.54
C ARG A 353 22.40 -1.57 -0.11
N VAL A 354 22.13 -1.65 -1.40
CA VAL A 354 22.57 -2.74 -2.27
C VAL A 354 23.88 -2.36 -2.93
N PHE A 355 24.78 -3.34 -3.11
CA PHE A 355 25.99 -3.18 -3.90
C PHE A 355 25.79 -3.80 -5.28
N ARG A 356 25.93 -3.01 -6.35
CA ARG A 356 25.97 -3.50 -7.73
C ARG A 356 27.38 -3.39 -8.27
N ARG A 357 27.93 -4.52 -8.69
CA ARG A 357 29.25 -4.58 -9.32
C ARG A 357 29.19 -3.90 -10.70
N LEU A 358 30.16 -3.03 -10.99
CA LEU A 358 30.32 -2.45 -12.31
C LEU A 358 30.91 -3.49 -13.27
N GLU A 359 30.55 -3.41 -14.56
CA GLU A 359 31.11 -4.29 -15.60
C GLU A 359 32.63 -4.14 -15.71
N ALA A 360 33.12 -2.90 -15.61
CA ALA A 360 34.53 -2.56 -15.51
C ALA A 360 34.76 -1.64 -14.30
N PRO A 361 35.84 -1.84 -13.51
CA PRO A 361 36.18 -0.94 -12.43
C PRO A 361 36.46 0.47 -12.97
N VAL A 362 35.87 1.48 -12.33
CA VAL A 362 36.15 2.88 -12.66
C VAL A 362 37.24 3.37 -11.72
N THR A 363 38.33 3.88 -12.31
CA THR A 363 39.41 4.48 -11.56
C THR A 363 39.30 5.99 -11.65
N TYR A 364 39.10 6.64 -10.51
CA TYR A 364 39.09 8.09 -10.41
C TYR A 364 39.90 8.55 -9.21
N ARG A 365 40.42 9.78 -9.28
CA ARG A 365 41.06 10.42 -8.14
C ARG A 365 39.98 11.12 -7.33
N ARG A 366 39.94 10.89 -6.03
CA ARG A 366 39.11 11.67 -5.10
C ARG A 366 39.98 12.31 -4.04
N THR A 367 39.58 13.50 -3.61
CA THR A 367 40.17 14.10 -2.42
C THR A 367 39.73 13.33 -1.18
N VAL A 368 40.70 12.90 -0.37
CA VAL A 368 40.47 12.29 0.93
C VAL A 368 41.08 13.20 1.98
N VAL A 369 40.26 13.58 2.96
CA VAL A 369 40.70 14.32 4.14
C VAL A 369 40.80 13.36 5.30
N LYS A 370 42.02 13.14 5.80
CA LYS A 370 42.28 12.34 6.99
C LYS A 370 42.63 13.24 8.17
N PRO A 371 41.92 13.15 9.30
CA PRO A 371 42.34 13.84 10.51
C PRO A 371 43.63 13.24 11.07
N MET A 372 44.58 14.10 11.45
CA MET A 372 45.73 13.72 12.26
C MET A 372 45.27 13.53 13.70
N VAL A 373 44.76 12.33 14.02
CA VAL A 373 44.05 12.04 15.27
C VAL A 373 44.81 12.48 16.52
N GLU A 374 46.12 12.25 16.57
CA GLU A 374 46.93 12.67 17.73
C GLU A 374 47.04 14.20 17.83
N VAL A 375 47.25 14.92 16.73
CA VAL A 375 47.28 16.40 16.71
C VAL A 375 45.92 16.99 17.09
N VAL A 376 44.82 16.37 16.62
CA VAL A 376 43.45 16.75 16.98
C VAL A 376 43.20 16.52 18.48
N LYS A 377 43.68 15.41 19.05
CA LYS A 377 43.59 15.19 20.50
C LYS A 377 44.42 16.20 21.29
N ASP A 378 45.63 16.50 20.85
CA ASP A 378 46.51 17.45 21.52
C ASP A 378 45.93 18.88 21.53
N SER A 379 45.23 19.26 20.46
CA SER A 379 44.68 20.61 20.30
C SER A 379 43.27 20.79 20.90
N PHE A 380 42.46 19.73 20.97
CA PHE A 380 41.05 19.81 21.40
C PHE A 380 40.70 18.94 22.64
N GLY A 381 41.65 18.16 23.17
CA GLY A 381 41.48 17.39 24.41
C GLY A 381 40.23 16.51 24.42
N ASP A 382 39.40 16.66 25.45
CA ASP A 382 38.15 15.91 25.64
C ASP A 382 37.11 16.13 24.53
N GLU A 383 37.21 17.22 23.75
CA GLU A 383 36.30 17.50 22.63
C GLU A 383 36.72 16.85 21.31
N ALA A 384 37.91 16.23 21.24
CA ALA A 384 38.40 15.58 20.02
C ALA A 384 37.45 14.55 19.40
N PRO A 385 36.73 13.69 20.15
CA PRO A 385 35.74 12.77 19.57
C PRO A 385 34.56 13.48 18.88
N LYS A 386 34.16 14.64 19.39
CA LYS A 386 33.11 15.47 18.79
C LYS A 386 33.63 16.14 17.52
N VAL A 387 34.83 16.70 17.55
CA VAL A 387 35.51 17.28 16.38
C VAL A 387 35.62 16.27 15.24
N LEU A 388 36.10 15.05 15.53
CA LEU A 388 36.25 13.99 14.52
C LEU A 388 34.90 13.56 13.92
N ARG A 389 33.83 13.55 14.71
CA ARG A 389 32.47 13.23 14.26
C ARG A 389 31.88 14.31 13.37
N GLU A 390 32.10 15.58 13.71
CA GLU A 390 31.61 16.69 12.89
C GLU A 390 32.43 16.83 11.59
N LEU A 391 33.75 16.61 11.67
CA LEU A 391 34.61 16.58 10.49
C LEU A 391 34.22 15.48 9.50
N SER A 392 33.86 14.28 9.98
CA SER A 392 33.49 13.16 9.10
C SER A 392 32.17 13.37 8.34
N ARG A 393 31.39 14.40 8.69
CA ARG A 393 30.16 14.80 8.00
C ARG A 393 30.40 15.85 6.91
N LEU A 394 31.59 16.46 6.86
CA LEU A 394 31.92 17.47 5.86
C LEU A 394 32.32 16.82 4.53
N ASP A 395 31.98 17.49 3.43
CA ASP A 395 32.44 17.09 2.10
C ASP A 395 33.96 17.35 1.94
N ALA A 396 34.68 16.37 1.41
CA ALA A 396 36.13 16.39 1.34
C ALA A 396 36.68 17.45 0.37
N GLU A 397 35.98 17.73 -0.73
CA GLU A 397 36.38 18.79 -1.68
C GLU A 397 36.14 20.16 -1.05
N ARG A 398 35.00 20.36 -0.40
CA ARG A 398 34.74 21.59 0.35
C ARG A 398 35.80 21.86 1.42
N VAL A 399 36.20 20.84 2.17
CA VAL A 399 37.26 20.99 3.20
C VAL A 399 38.59 21.40 2.55
N LYS A 400 38.95 20.83 1.40
CA LYS A 400 40.14 21.22 0.64
C LYS A 400 40.06 22.68 0.18
N GLU A 401 38.97 23.07 -0.46
CA GLU A 401 38.74 24.44 -0.95
C GLU A 401 38.81 25.46 0.19
N GLU A 402 38.17 25.18 1.34
CA GLU A 402 38.19 26.08 2.49
C GLU A 402 39.59 26.15 3.14
N LEU A 403 40.31 25.04 3.26
CA LEU A 403 41.70 25.04 3.73
C LEU A 403 42.64 25.82 2.80
N GLU A 404 42.39 25.81 1.49
CA GLU A 404 43.16 26.56 0.51
C GLU A 404 42.81 28.06 0.52
N ALA A 405 41.51 28.40 0.62
CA ALA A 405 41.02 29.77 0.57
C ALA A 405 41.26 30.56 1.87
N ARG A 406 40.96 29.96 3.04
CA ARG A 406 41.00 30.64 4.34
C ARG A 406 42.02 30.06 5.33
N GLY A 407 42.67 28.94 4.99
CA GLY A 407 43.68 28.30 5.84
C GLY A 407 43.11 27.40 6.96
N PHE A 408 41.79 27.31 7.08
CA PHE A 408 41.10 26.50 8.07
C PHE A 408 39.71 26.03 7.58
N VAL A 409 39.17 24.99 8.21
CA VAL A 409 37.79 24.54 8.07
C VAL A 409 37.10 24.59 9.43
N GLU A 410 35.82 24.94 9.46
CA GLU A 410 35.00 24.87 10.67
C GLU A 410 34.16 23.60 10.67
N ALA A 411 34.33 22.77 11.70
CA ALA A 411 33.51 21.58 11.92
C ALA A 411 32.87 21.68 13.30
N GLY A 412 31.54 21.83 13.37
CA GLY A 412 30.81 21.88 14.65
C GLY A 412 31.22 23.01 15.60
N GLY A 413 31.69 24.14 15.06
CA GLY A 413 32.20 25.29 15.84
C GLY A 413 33.70 25.24 16.16
N PHE A 414 34.41 24.19 15.73
CA PHE A 414 35.86 24.04 15.93
C PHE A 414 36.64 24.38 14.66
N LYS A 415 37.79 25.03 14.83
CA LYS A 415 38.64 25.50 13.74
C LYS A 415 39.79 24.53 13.48
N LEU A 416 39.75 23.78 12.38
CA LEU A 416 40.83 22.86 11.98
C LEU A 416 41.68 23.46 10.85
N THR A 417 43.00 23.32 10.96
CA THR A 417 43.98 23.82 9.98
C THR A 417 44.68 22.65 9.26
N LYS A 418 45.62 22.97 8.35
CA LYS A 418 46.47 21.99 7.66
C LYS A 418 47.34 21.15 8.60
N GLU A 419 47.57 21.59 9.84
CA GLU A 419 48.28 20.80 10.87
C GLU A 419 47.40 19.67 11.43
N HIS A 420 46.08 19.88 11.42
CA HIS A 420 45.11 18.92 11.94
C HIS A 420 44.65 17.92 10.87
N LEU A 421 44.85 18.24 9.58
CA LEU A 421 44.22 17.57 8.45
C LEU A 421 45.25 17.24 7.37
N GLN A 422 45.30 15.97 6.99
CA GLN A 422 46.02 15.53 5.80
C GLN A 422 45.04 15.44 4.63
N VAL A 423 45.15 16.38 3.69
CA VAL A 423 44.43 16.34 2.41
C VAL A 423 45.33 15.64 1.39
N ARG A 424 44.81 14.59 0.75
CA ARG A 424 45.53 13.88 -0.32
C ARG A 424 44.57 13.41 -1.40
N GLU A 425 45.06 13.34 -2.63
CA GLU A 425 44.35 12.66 -3.71
C GLU A 425 44.65 11.17 -3.63
N GLU A 426 43.60 10.36 -3.51
CA GLU A 426 43.72 8.90 -3.60
C GLU A 426 43.12 8.44 -4.92
N GLU A 427 43.85 7.59 -5.64
CA GLU A 427 43.31 6.85 -6.76
C GLU A 427 42.42 5.73 -6.21
N VAL A 428 41.11 5.88 -6.41
CA VAL A 428 40.12 4.91 -5.98
C VAL A 428 39.73 4.07 -7.18
N LYS A 429 39.95 2.77 -7.05
CA LYS A 429 39.41 1.77 -7.98
C LYS A 429 38.05 1.33 -7.44
N ASP A 430 37.00 1.91 -7.97
CA ASP A 430 35.65 1.52 -7.60
C ASP A 430 35.23 0.30 -8.42
N THR A 431 34.75 -0.74 -7.73
CA THR A 431 34.36 -2.02 -8.35
C THR A 431 32.85 -2.17 -8.44
N GLY A 432 32.09 -1.26 -7.84
CA GLY A 432 30.65 -1.31 -7.75
C GLY A 432 30.09 -0.14 -6.98
N ARG A 433 28.86 0.26 -7.27
CA ARG A 433 28.20 1.33 -6.52
C ARG A 433 27.28 0.77 -5.45
N ARG A 434 27.13 1.54 -4.38
CA ARG A 434 26.11 1.31 -3.35
C ARG A 434 24.98 2.31 -3.52
N PHE A 435 23.74 1.82 -3.50
CA PHE A 435 22.55 2.65 -3.61
C PHE A 435 21.39 2.06 -2.81
N ILE A 436 20.36 2.85 -2.55
CA ILE A 436 19.10 2.38 -1.98
C ILE A 436 18.17 2.04 -3.15
N PRO A 437 17.67 0.79 -3.27
CA PRO A 437 16.73 0.43 -4.31
C PRO A 437 15.47 1.29 -4.28
N HIS A 438 14.95 1.57 -5.46
CA HIS A 438 13.64 2.17 -5.61
C HIS A 438 12.55 1.11 -5.55
N VAL A 439 11.32 1.51 -5.19
CA VAL A 439 10.22 0.57 -4.95
C VAL A 439 9.00 0.87 -5.81
N ALA A 440 8.49 -0.17 -6.48
CA ALA A 440 7.20 -0.20 -7.17
C ALA A 440 6.23 -1.09 -6.38
N GLU A 441 5.06 -0.56 -6.02
CA GLU A 441 4.09 -1.22 -5.15
C GLU A 441 2.72 -1.34 -5.81
N PRO A 442 2.27 -2.55 -6.17
CA PRO A 442 0.86 -2.86 -6.33
C PRO A 442 0.26 -3.40 -5.00
N SER A 443 -0.84 -2.81 -4.56
CA SER A 443 -1.55 -3.17 -3.31
C SER A 443 -3.03 -3.43 -3.56
N PHE A 444 -3.58 -4.56 -3.10
CA PHE A 444 -4.98 -4.97 -3.35
C PHE A 444 -5.75 -5.29 -2.06
N GLY A 445 -7.00 -4.86 -1.99
CA GLY A 445 -7.92 -5.22 -0.88
C GLY A 445 -8.78 -6.44 -1.21
N ALA A 446 -8.55 -7.58 -0.55
CA ALA A 446 -9.22 -8.84 -0.89
C ALA A 446 -10.75 -8.79 -0.67
N GLU A 447 -11.20 -8.20 0.44
CA GLU A 447 -12.63 -8.11 0.78
C GLU A 447 -13.39 -7.24 -0.23
N ARG A 448 -12.79 -6.15 -0.70
CA ARG A 448 -13.35 -5.33 -1.80
C ARG A 448 -13.48 -6.14 -3.07
N LEU A 449 -12.44 -6.89 -3.44
CA LEU A 449 -12.43 -7.73 -4.64
C LEU A 449 -13.45 -8.87 -4.58
N ILE A 450 -13.68 -9.47 -3.40
CA ILE A 450 -14.75 -10.47 -3.21
C ILE A 450 -16.11 -9.84 -3.49
N TYR A 451 -16.38 -8.65 -2.93
CA TYR A 451 -17.62 -7.95 -3.21
C TYR A 451 -17.78 -7.64 -4.70
N VAL A 452 -16.73 -7.10 -5.33
CA VAL A 452 -16.72 -6.79 -6.78
C VAL A 452 -17.06 -8.05 -7.59
N ALA A 453 -16.38 -9.17 -7.34
CA ALA A 453 -16.66 -10.42 -8.05
C ALA A 453 -18.12 -10.88 -7.87
N MET A 454 -18.68 -10.74 -6.66
CA MET A 454 -20.07 -11.10 -6.38
C MET A 454 -21.07 -10.17 -7.09
N GLU A 455 -20.84 -8.85 -7.08
CA GLU A 455 -21.72 -7.89 -7.75
C GLU A 455 -21.72 -8.11 -9.27
N TYR A 456 -20.55 -8.31 -9.88
CA TYR A 456 -20.45 -8.57 -11.32
C TYR A 456 -21.03 -9.93 -11.72
N ALA A 457 -20.95 -10.93 -10.85
CA ALA A 457 -21.55 -12.24 -11.08
C ALA A 457 -23.07 -12.28 -10.83
N TYR A 458 -23.65 -11.29 -10.12
CA TYR A 458 -25.05 -11.30 -9.73
C TYR A 458 -25.99 -11.19 -10.94
N THR A 459 -26.81 -12.22 -11.15
CA THR A 459 -27.86 -12.24 -12.17
C THR A 459 -29.16 -12.82 -11.63
N GLU A 460 -30.30 -12.33 -12.13
CA GLU A 460 -31.62 -12.89 -11.86
C GLU A 460 -32.18 -13.54 -13.14
N ARG A 461 -32.54 -14.82 -13.06
CA ARG A 461 -33.12 -15.58 -14.18
C ARG A 461 -34.33 -16.36 -13.69
N GLU A 462 -35.48 -16.17 -14.33
CA GLU A 462 -36.72 -16.92 -14.05
C GLU A 462 -37.09 -16.90 -12.55
N GLY A 463 -36.92 -15.74 -11.90
CA GLY A 463 -37.19 -15.56 -10.47
C GLY A 463 -36.15 -16.16 -9.52
N ARG A 464 -35.03 -16.67 -10.04
CA ARG A 464 -33.92 -17.23 -9.25
C ARG A 464 -32.68 -16.35 -9.36
N VAL A 465 -31.99 -16.17 -8.24
CA VAL A 465 -30.68 -15.54 -8.21
C VAL A 465 -29.62 -16.58 -8.58
N VAL A 466 -28.74 -16.20 -9.52
CA VAL A 466 -27.61 -17.00 -9.98
C VAL A 466 -26.36 -16.13 -9.94
N LEU A 467 -25.33 -16.57 -9.22
CA LEU A 467 -24.00 -15.98 -9.27
C LEU A 467 -23.19 -16.66 -10.38
N LYS A 468 -22.95 -15.96 -11.48
CA LYS A 468 -22.07 -16.39 -12.57
C LYS A 468 -20.61 -16.12 -12.25
N LEU A 469 -20.13 -16.69 -11.14
CA LEU A 469 -18.75 -16.53 -10.71
C LEU A 469 -17.79 -17.13 -11.75
N PRO A 470 -16.60 -16.54 -11.95
CA PRO A 470 -15.49 -17.24 -12.59
C PRO A 470 -15.28 -18.62 -11.95
N LEU A 471 -15.00 -19.64 -12.77
CA LEU A 471 -14.95 -21.03 -12.32
C LEU A 471 -13.95 -21.24 -11.18
N ASP A 472 -12.79 -20.57 -11.26
CA ASP A 472 -11.74 -20.67 -10.25
C ASP A 472 -11.98 -19.83 -8.99
N LEU A 473 -13.06 -19.04 -8.95
CA LEU A 473 -13.57 -18.37 -7.75
C LEU A 473 -14.79 -19.06 -7.13
N ALA A 474 -15.42 -20.01 -7.82
CA ALA A 474 -16.57 -20.72 -7.30
C ALA A 474 -16.21 -21.41 -5.96
N PRO A 475 -16.90 -21.11 -4.84
CA PRO A 475 -16.56 -21.67 -3.52
C PRO A 475 -16.60 -23.19 -3.48
N LEU A 476 -17.49 -23.78 -4.26
CA LEU A 476 -17.68 -25.21 -4.44
C LEU A 476 -17.61 -25.50 -5.94
N GLU A 477 -16.82 -26.50 -6.34
CA GLU A 477 -16.66 -26.89 -7.75
C GLU A 477 -17.80 -27.78 -8.24
N ALA A 478 -18.32 -28.63 -7.34
CA ALA A 478 -19.40 -29.55 -7.67
C ALA A 478 -20.33 -29.77 -6.47
N VAL A 479 -21.59 -30.09 -6.76
CA VAL A 479 -22.59 -30.51 -5.77
C VAL A 479 -23.21 -31.81 -6.24
N VAL A 480 -23.18 -32.84 -5.39
CA VAL A 480 -23.80 -34.14 -5.68
C VAL A 480 -25.13 -34.23 -4.94
N LEU A 481 -26.24 -34.26 -5.69
CA LEU A 481 -27.59 -34.29 -5.15
C LEU A 481 -28.29 -35.59 -5.54
N PRO A 482 -28.71 -36.44 -4.58
CA PRO A 482 -29.59 -37.55 -4.91
C PRO A 482 -30.96 -37.02 -5.33
N LEU A 483 -31.53 -37.59 -6.40
CA LEU A 483 -32.83 -37.15 -6.92
C LEU A 483 -33.97 -37.36 -5.91
N VAL A 484 -33.92 -38.47 -5.16
CA VAL A 484 -34.84 -38.79 -4.06
C VAL A 484 -34.09 -39.37 -2.87
N SER A 485 -34.69 -39.31 -1.68
CA SER A 485 -34.11 -39.80 -0.42
C SER A 485 -34.24 -41.31 -0.19
N ARG A 486 -34.54 -42.09 -1.23
CA ARG A 486 -34.81 -43.55 -1.15
C ARG A 486 -34.09 -44.32 -2.27
N ASP A 487 -34.34 -45.62 -2.33
CA ASP A 487 -33.89 -46.52 -3.40
C ASP A 487 -32.36 -46.60 -3.58
N GLY A 488 -31.60 -46.39 -2.50
CA GLY A 488 -30.13 -46.46 -2.53
C GLY A 488 -29.45 -45.25 -3.19
N LEU A 489 -30.21 -44.24 -3.66
CA LEU A 489 -29.65 -43.05 -4.29
C LEU A 489 -28.81 -42.19 -3.32
N PRO A 490 -29.18 -41.99 -2.04
CA PRO A 490 -28.31 -41.29 -1.09
C PRO A 490 -26.94 -41.96 -0.93
N GLU A 491 -26.90 -43.29 -0.89
CA GLU A 491 -25.65 -44.06 -0.77
C GLU A 491 -24.81 -43.92 -2.03
N LEU A 492 -25.43 -43.95 -3.22
CA LEU A 492 -24.74 -43.71 -4.49
C LEU A 492 -24.17 -42.28 -4.55
N ALA A 493 -24.97 -41.27 -4.18
CA ALA A 493 -24.53 -39.88 -4.12
C ALA A 493 -23.33 -39.72 -3.17
N ARG A 494 -23.33 -40.38 -2.01
CA ARG A 494 -22.16 -40.39 -1.09
C ARG A 494 -20.93 -41.05 -1.71
N ARG A 495 -21.09 -42.13 -2.49
CA ARG A 495 -19.96 -42.75 -3.22
C ARG A 495 -19.37 -41.79 -4.25
N VAL A 496 -20.22 -41.12 -5.04
CA VAL A 496 -19.78 -40.12 -6.02
C VAL A 496 -19.11 -38.94 -5.32
N TYR A 497 -19.68 -38.45 -4.21
CA TYR A 497 -19.06 -37.41 -3.40
C TYR A 497 -17.65 -37.80 -2.94
N ARG A 498 -17.46 -39.01 -2.41
CA ARG A 498 -16.14 -39.49 -1.99
C ARG A 498 -15.16 -39.58 -3.17
N LEU A 499 -15.62 -40.09 -4.31
CA LEU A 499 -14.81 -40.15 -5.52
C LEU A 499 -14.30 -38.77 -5.93
N LEU A 500 -15.17 -37.75 -5.90
CA LEU A 500 -14.79 -36.37 -6.19
C LEU A 500 -13.83 -35.83 -5.13
N ALA A 501 -14.14 -35.98 -3.84
CA ALA A 501 -13.30 -35.49 -2.75
C ALA A 501 -11.87 -36.09 -2.77
N ASP A 502 -11.74 -37.36 -3.15
CA ASP A 502 -10.45 -38.05 -3.26
C ASP A 502 -9.66 -37.67 -4.52
N SER A 503 -10.31 -37.07 -5.52
CA SER A 503 -9.70 -36.68 -6.80
C SER A 503 -9.04 -35.29 -6.77
N GLY A 504 -9.21 -34.54 -5.67
CA GLY A 504 -8.90 -33.11 -5.58
C GLY A 504 -9.93 -32.25 -6.29
#